data_AF-A0A8J3CCM8-F1
#
_entry.id   AF-A0A8J3CCM8-F1
#
_cell.length_a   1.000
_cell.length_b   1.000
_cell.length_c   1.000
_cell.angle_alpha   90.00
_cell.angle_beta   90.00
_cell.angle_gamma   90.00
#
_symmetry.space_group_name_H-M   'P 1'
#
loop_
_entity.id
_entity.type
_entity.pdbx_description
1 polymer ?
#
loop_
_entity_poly.entity_id
_entity_poly.type
_entity_poly.pdbx_seq_one_letter_code
_entity_poly.pdbx_strand_id
1 'polypeptide(L)'
;MHHVSANGSAAHRELHAKASLRGDGVMAVELPALLRSLPGGVLPPEVRAETRTFRCGTTRTIYRCPFSTEGPVRGIWDGHEAWLFMYAHFVFVWPVGAAQLQVRHGTLRHSIPLFDDIPISGAGEATTLREFGIAWVHEHLARFIPQRGKEE
;
A
#
# COMPACT_ATOMS: atom_id res chain seq x y z
N MET A 1 23.46 15.16 7.36
CA MET A 1 22.11 15.77 7.34
C MET A 1 21.48 15.40 6.00
N HIS A 2 20.87 14.22 5.89
CA HIS A 2 20.30 13.73 4.63
C HIS A 2 18.82 14.10 4.55
N HIS A 3 18.49 14.95 3.59
CA HIS A 3 17.13 15.30 3.20
C HIS A 3 16.38 14.04 2.75
N VAL A 4 15.38 13.60 3.51
CA VAL A 4 14.41 12.59 3.06
C VAL A 4 13.41 13.32 2.17
N SER A 5 13.56 13.15 0.86
CA SER A 5 12.66 13.71 -0.14
C SER A 5 11.33 12.96 -0.10
N ALA A 6 10.33 13.52 0.60
CA ALA A 6 8.95 13.08 0.56
C ALA A 6 8.28 13.51 -0.76
N ASN A 7 8.77 13.01 -1.90
CA ASN A 7 8.16 13.25 -3.21
C ASN A 7 7.09 12.19 -3.51
N GLY A 8 6.06 12.12 -2.66
CA GLY A 8 4.76 11.66 -3.10
C GLY A 8 4.08 12.83 -3.80
N SER A 9 4.23 12.93 -5.13
CA SER A 9 3.62 13.97 -5.96
C SER A 9 2.15 14.20 -5.56
N ALA A 10 1.69 15.46 -5.52
CA ALA A 10 0.30 15.79 -5.18
C ALA A 10 -0.72 15.01 -6.05
N ALA A 11 -0.33 14.71 -7.29
CA ALA A 11 -1.08 13.83 -8.21
C ALA A 11 -1.31 12.42 -7.64
N HIS A 12 -0.31 11.84 -6.96
CA HIS A 12 -0.37 10.51 -6.35
C HIS A 12 -1.39 10.49 -5.19
N ARG A 13 -1.46 11.56 -4.39
CA ARG A 13 -2.43 11.69 -3.30
C ARG A 13 -3.86 11.86 -3.82
N GLU A 14 -4.04 12.62 -4.90
CA GLU A 14 -5.36 12.84 -5.50
C GLU A 14 -5.90 11.59 -6.22
N LEU A 15 -5.02 10.80 -6.84
CA LEU A 15 -5.34 9.50 -7.44
C LEU A 15 -5.90 8.51 -6.40
N HIS A 16 -5.27 8.43 -5.22
CA HIS A 16 -5.73 7.56 -4.14
C HIS A 16 -7.08 7.99 -3.54
N ALA A 17 -7.34 9.30 -3.45
CA ALA A 17 -8.59 9.82 -2.88
C ALA A 17 -9.84 9.56 -3.76
N LYS A 18 -9.66 9.39 -5.08
CA LYS A 18 -10.75 9.25 -6.05
C LYS A 18 -11.00 7.81 -6.51
N ALA A 19 -10.19 6.86 -6.04
CA ALA A 19 -10.22 5.49 -6.52
C ALA A 19 -11.12 4.61 -5.65
N SER A 20 -12.00 3.84 -6.29
CA SER A 20 -12.80 2.81 -5.63
C SER A 20 -12.06 1.48 -5.68
N LEU A 21 -11.85 0.85 -4.52
CA LEU A 21 -11.29 -0.49 -4.42
C LEU A 21 -12.27 -1.47 -5.05
N ARG A 22 -11.95 -1.99 -6.24
CA ARG A 22 -12.65 -3.16 -6.74
C ARG A 22 -12.12 -4.39 -6.02
N GLY A 23 -13.04 -5.34 -5.88
CA GLY A 23 -12.85 -6.62 -5.23
C GLY A 23 -11.47 -7.23 -5.42
N ASP A 24 -10.83 -7.17 -6.60
CA ASP A 24 -9.54 -7.81 -6.85
C ASP A 24 -8.29 -7.11 -6.27
N GLY A 25 -8.42 -6.20 -5.31
CA GLY A 25 -7.31 -5.37 -4.82
C GLY A 25 -6.79 -4.39 -5.88
N VAL A 26 -7.57 -4.17 -6.94
CA VAL A 26 -7.25 -3.30 -8.07
C VAL A 26 -8.04 -2.01 -7.92
N MET A 27 -7.32 -0.89 -7.81
CA MET A 27 -7.90 0.45 -7.95
C MET A 27 -8.37 0.60 -9.41
N ALA A 28 -9.67 0.70 -9.64
CA ALA A 28 -10.21 0.95 -10.98
C ALA A 28 -10.72 2.40 -11.03
N VAL A 29 -10.00 3.26 -11.73
CA VAL A 29 -10.44 4.64 -11.99
C VAL A 29 -10.76 4.76 -13.47
N GLU A 30 -11.93 5.32 -13.79
CA GLU A 30 -12.33 5.56 -15.18
C GLU A 30 -11.56 6.76 -15.79
N LEU A 31 -11.00 6.55 -16.97
CA LEU A 31 -10.15 7.48 -17.75
C LEU A 31 -10.57 8.96 -17.75
N PRO A 32 -11.85 9.32 -17.96
CA PRO A 32 -12.20 10.72 -18.19
C PRO A 32 -11.99 11.59 -16.95
N ALA A 33 -12.09 11.03 -15.75
CA ALA A 33 -11.90 11.75 -14.50
C ALA A 33 -10.42 11.91 -14.14
N LEU A 34 -9.63 10.88 -14.41
CA LEU A 34 -8.23 10.79 -14.00
C LEU A 34 -7.30 11.65 -14.86
N LEU A 35 -7.55 11.73 -16.18
CA LEU A 35 -6.81 12.62 -17.07
C LEU A 35 -7.10 14.11 -16.83
N ARG A 36 -8.30 14.46 -16.37
CA ARG A 36 -8.70 15.85 -16.11
C ARG A 36 -8.11 16.41 -14.81
N SER A 37 -7.78 15.55 -13.85
CA SER A 37 -7.19 15.95 -12.57
C SER A 37 -5.65 16.01 -12.57
N LEU A 38 -4.99 15.49 -13.61
CA LEU A 38 -3.53 15.46 -13.67
C LEU A 38 -2.99 16.69 -14.42
N PRO A 39 -2.01 17.43 -13.86
CA PRO A 39 -1.36 18.50 -14.60
C PRO A 39 -0.64 17.92 -15.83
N GLY A 40 -1.14 18.26 -17.02
CA GLY A 40 -0.57 17.86 -18.32
C GLY A 40 -1.14 16.59 -18.95
N GLY A 41 -2.11 15.90 -18.35
CA GLY A 41 -2.73 14.71 -18.95
C GLY A 41 -1.80 13.50 -19.10
N VAL A 42 -0.65 13.51 -18.43
CA VAL A 42 0.33 12.41 -18.45
C VAL A 42 0.19 11.60 -17.16
N LEU A 43 0.09 10.28 -17.29
CA LEU A 43 0.04 9.37 -16.15
C LEU A 43 1.40 9.37 -15.43
N PRO A 44 1.42 9.35 -14.08
CA PRO A 44 2.66 9.16 -13.35
C PRO A 44 3.36 7.87 -13.80
N PRO A 45 4.71 7.83 -13.85
CA PRO A 45 5.46 6.69 -14.39
C PRO A 45 5.19 5.38 -13.62
N GLU A 46 4.69 5.47 -12.40
CA GLU A 46 4.34 4.34 -11.56
C GLU A 46 2.97 3.73 -11.91
N VAL A 47 2.09 4.47 -12.60
CA VAL A 47 0.73 4.02 -12.94
C VAL A 47 0.77 3.16 -14.21
N ARG A 48 0.40 1.88 -14.09
CA ARG A 48 0.30 0.96 -15.22
C ARG A 48 -1.13 0.87 -15.74
N ALA A 49 -1.31 1.14 -17.03
CA ALA A 49 -2.58 0.94 -17.72
C ALA A 49 -2.68 -0.51 -18.21
N GLU A 50 -3.77 -1.20 -17.88
CA GLU A 50 -4.09 -2.54 -18.37
C GLU A 50 -5.47 -2.55 -19.01
N THR A 51 -5.53 -2.93 -20.29
CA THR A 51 -6.80 -3.11 -20.99
C THR A 51 -7.30 -4.53 -20.76
N ARG A 52 -8.48 -4.67 -20.14
CA ARG A 52 -9.14 -5.96 -19.93
C ARG A 52 -10.48 -6.02 -20.65
N THR A 53 -10.72 -7.12 -21.34
CA THR A 53 -12.02 -7.46 -21.91
C THR A 53 -12.81 -8.25 -20.87
N PHE A 54 -13.96 -7.71 -20.49
CA PHE A 54 -14.88 -8.35 -19.54
C PHE A 54 -15.80 -9.34 -20.27
N ARG A 55 -16.39 -10.30 -19.54
CA ARG A 55 -17.31 -11.32 -20.11
C ARG A 55 -18.46 -10.73 -20.94
N CYS A 56 -18.88 -9.51 -20.65
CA CYS A 56 -19.91 -8.79 -21.40
C CYS A 56 -19.43 -8.23 -22.75
N GLY A 57 -18.23 -8.59 -23.21
CA GLY A 57 -17.62 -8.07 -24.45
C GLY A 57 -17.10 -6.63 -24.33
N THR A 58 -17.31 -5.98 -23.18
CA THR A 58 -16.84 -4.62 -22.94
C THR A 58 -15.36 -4.63 -22.59
N THR A 59 -14.58 -3.84 -23.33
CA THR A 59 -13.18 -3.57 -23.01
C THR A 59 -13.09 -2.33 -22.12
N ARG A 60 -12.41 -2.42 -20.97
CA ARG A 60 -12.07 -1.25 -20.16
C ARG A 60 -10.58 -1.21 -19.85
N THR A 61 -10.02 -0.01 -19.88
CA THR A 61 -8.67 0.26 -19.38
C THR A 61 -8.73 0.50 -17.88
N ILE A 62 -7.95 -0.27 -17.14
CA ILE A 62 -7.82 -0.20 -15.69
C ILE A 62 -6.45 0.40 -15.38
N TYR A 63 -6.40 1.37 -14.48
CA TYR A 63 -5.17 2.04 -14.07
C TYR A 63 -4.72 1.54 -12.71
N ARG A 64 -3.63 0.79 -12.68
CA ARG A 64 -3.04 0.29 -11.44
C ARG A 64 -2.03 1.30 -10.92
N CYS A 65 -2.35 1.93 -9.81
CA CYS A 65 -1.38 2.68 -9.01
C CYS A 65 -0.74 1.71 -8.00
N PRO A 66 0.59 1.70 -7.83
CA PRO A 66 1.21 0.90 -6.78
C PRO A 66 0.80 1.43 -5.41
N PHE A 67 0.76 0.55 -4.43
CA PHE A 67 0.44 0.95 -3.07
C PHE A 67 1.45 1.97 -2.53
N SER A 68 0.93 3.01 -1.86
CA SER A 68 1.76 3.96 -1.10
C SER A 68 2.68 3.21 -0.14
N THR A 69 3.95 3.62 -0.11
CA THR A 69 5.01 2.95 0.64
C THR A 69 5.91 4.01 1.30
N GLU A 70 6.26 3.82 2.57
CA GLU A 70 7.29 4.61 3.27
C GLU A 70 8.23 3.67 4.05
N GLY A 71 9.52 3.99 4.10
CA GLY A 71 10.53 3.14 4.76
C GLY A 71 10.90 1.88 3.97
N PRO A 72 11.53 0.88 4.60
CA PRO A 72 11.79 0.78 6.04
C PRO A 72 12.79 1.82 6.54
N VAL A 73 12.56 2.37 7.73
CA VAL A 73 13.48 3.28 8.42
C VAL A 73 13.62 2.87 9.88
N ARG A 74 14.78 3.15 10.47
CA ARG A 74 15.02 2.98 11.89
C ARG A 74 14.60 4.25 12.62
N GLY A 75 13.91 4.11 13.74
CA GLY A 75 13.42 5.24 14.52
C GLY A 75 13.17 4.86 15.98
N ILE A 76 12.72 5.84 16.76
CA ILE A 76 12.27 5.60 18.12
C ILE A 76 10.75 5.49 18.12
N TRP A 77 10.24 4.41 18.69
CA TRP A 77 8.83 4.15 18.90
C TRP A 77 8.61 3.78 20.36
N ASP A 78 7.72 4.52 21.04
CA ASP A 78 7.40 4.32 22.46
C ASP A 78 8.66 4.25 23.37
N GLY A 79 9.65 5.09 23.07
CA GLY A 79 10.92 5.12 23.81
C GLY A 79 11.92 4.02 23.45
N HIS A 80 11.56 3.08 22.58
CA HIS A 80 12.41 1.99 22.13
C HIS A 80 12.84 2.14 20.69
N GLU A 81 14.01 1.60 20.35
CA GLU A 81 14.44 1.55 18.96
C GLU A 81 13.60 0.54 18.17
N ALA A 82 13.10 0.96 17.01
CA ALA A 82 12.23 0.13 16.17
C ALA A 82 12.51 0.37 14.69
N TRP A 83 12.23 -0.67 13.90
CA TRP A 83 12.05 -0.56 12.47
C TRP A 83 10.61 -0.16 12.15
N LEU A 84 10.46 0.80 11.25
CA LEU A 84 9.19 1.36 10.83
C LEU A 84 9.06 1.21 9.31
N PHE A 85 7.96 0.61 8.86
CA PHE A 85 7.68 0.42 7.45
C PHE A 85 6.19 0.66 7.19
N MET A 86 5.84 1.34 6.11
CA MET A 86 4.45 1.51 5.70
C MET A 86 4.25 0.95 4.31
N TYR A 87 3.18 0.18 4.14
CA TYR A 87 2.74 -0.34 2.85
C TYR A 87 1.21 -0.33 2.78
N ALA A 88 0.64 0.26 1.74
CA ALA A 88 -0.81 0.43 1.56
C ALA A 88 -1.52 1.05 2.77
N HIS A 89 -0.88 2.01 3.44
CA HIS A 89 -1.34 2.63 4.70
C HIS A 89 -1.42 1.69 5.92
N PHE A 90 -0.85 0.49 5.84
CA PHE A 90 -0.52 -0.32 7.01
C PHE A 90 0.89 0.00 7.46
N VAL A 91 1.02 0.49 8.69
CA VAL A 91 2.27 0.86 9.33
C VAL A 91 2.69 -0.28 10.26
N PHE A 92 3.82 -0.88 9.96
CA PHE A 92 4.46 -1.93 10.72
C PHE A 92 5.52 -1.32 11.63
N VAL A 93 5.40 -1.60 12.92
CA VAL A 93 6.33 -1.15 13.95
C VAL A 93 6.95 -2.38 14.59
N TRP A 94 8.24 -2.58 14.36
CA TRP A 94 8.97 -3.74 14.87
C TRP A 94 10.11 -3.30 15.79
N PRO A 95 9.92 -3.35 17.12
CA PRO A 95 10.99 -3.07 18.08
C PRO A 95 12.20 -3.97 17.84
N VAL A 96 13.40 -3.40 17.92
CA VAL A 96 14.64 -4.13 17.66
C VAL A 96 14.78 -5.28 18.68
N GLY A 97 14.93 -6.51 18.17
CA GLY A 97 15.06 -7.71 19.00
C GLY A 97 13.75 -8.33 19.48
N ALA A 98 12.59 -7.74 19.14
CA ALA A 98 11.29 -8.35 19.45
C ALA A 98 10.94 -9.47 18.46
N ALA A 99 10.20 -10.48 18.92
CA ALA A 99 9.64 -11.53 18.07
C ALA A 99 8.25 -11.18 17.50
N GLN A 100 7.75 -9.99 17.84
CA GLN A 100 6.42 -9.51 17.52
C GLN A 100 6.48 -8.05 17.07
N LEU A 101 5.53 -7.65 16.24
CA LEU A 101 5.36 -6.28 15.76
C LEU A 101 3.93 -5.79 15.95
N GLN A 102 3.77 -4.48 15.91
CA GLN A 102 2.47 -3.81 15.89
C GLN A 102 2.13 -3.40 14.46
N VAL A 103 0.84 -3.51 14.11
CA VAL A 103 0.29 -3.02 12.83
C VAL A 103 -0.69 -1.89 13.13
N ARG A 104 -0.53 -0.79 12.41
CA ARG A 104 -1.29 0.45 12.58
C ARG A 104 -1.81 0.91 11.22
N HIS A 105 -2.80 1.80 11.22
CA HIS A 105 -3.32 2.41 9.99
C HIS A 105 -2.88 3.87 9.87
N GLY A 106 -2.36 4.27 8.70
CA GLY A 106 -2.05 5.67 8.37
C GLY A 106 -0.70 5.84 7.69
N THR A 107 0.16 6.66 8.29
CA THR A 107 1.51 7.00 7.82
C THR A 107 2.52 6.83 8.96
N LEU A 108 3.82 6.88 8.67
CA LEU A 108 4.84 6.79 9.72
C LEU A 108 4.76 7.95 10.74
N ARG A 109 4.20 9.10 10.34
CA ARG A 109 4.04 10.27 11.23
C ARG A 109 2.75 10.25 12.04
N HIS A 110 1.67 9.75 11.44
CA HIS A 110 0.34 9.74 12.04
C HIS A 110 -0.32 8.40 11.74
N SER A 111 -0.49 7.58 12.77
CA SER A 111 -1.14 6.27 12.65
C SER A 111 -1.92 5.88 13.90
N ILE A 112 -3.02 5.15 13.69
CA ILE A 112 -3.87 4.60 14.74
C ILE A 112 -3.62 3.09 14.89
N PRO A 113 -3.63 2.52 16.10
CA PRO A 113 -3.38 1.09 16.29
C PRO A 113 -4.48 0.24 15.63
N LEU A 114 -4.11 -0.89 15.03
CA LEU A 114 -5.05 -1.88 14.49
C LEU A 114 -4.87 -3.26 15.11
N PHE A 115 -3.62 -3.76 15.12
CA PHE A 115 -3.28 -5.08 15.62
C PHE A 115 -1.99 -5.00 16.42
N ASP A 116 -1.96 -5.70 17.54
CA ASP A 116 -0.77 -5.86 18.37
C ASP A 116 -0.29 -7.31 18.30
N ASP A 117 0.93 -7.55 18.77
CA ASP A 117 1.52 -8.87 18.94
C ASP A 117 1.55 -9.77 17.69
N ILE A 118 1.67 -9.15 16.49
CA ILE A 118 1.77 -9.90 15.24
C ILE A 118 3.14 -10.59 15.18
N PRO A 119 3.19 -11.93 15.10
CA PRO A 119 4.46 -12.64 15.10
C PRO A 119 5.23 -12.36 13.81
N ILE A 120 6.53 -12.12 13.97
CA ILE A 120 7.47 -11.98 12.86
C ILE A 120 8.71 -12.80 13.18
N SER A 121 9.20 -13.52 12.18
CA SER A 121 10.41 -14.33 12.28
C SER A 121 11.49 -13.78 11.35
N GLY A 122 12.72 -13.71 11.85
CA GLY A 122 13.87 -13.28 11.09
C GLY A 122 14.81 -12.39 11.90
N ALA A 123 15.95 -12.04 11.30
CA ALA A 123 16.86 -11.07 11.88
C ALA A 123 16.20 -9.69 11.90
N GLY A 124 16.40 -8.91 12.97
CA GLY A 124 15.86 -7.56 13.17
C GLY A 124 16.37 -6.53 12.17
N GLU A 125 16.07 -6.74 10.89
CA GLU A 125 16.62 -6.04 9.73
C GLU A 125 15.51 -5.38 8.91
N ALA A 126 15.85 -4.30 8.21
CA ALA A 126 14.95 -3.56 7.33
C ALA A 126 14.29 -4.45 6.27
N THR A 127 15.06 -5.35 5.65
CA THR A 127 14.58 -6.19 4.55
C THR A 127 13.52 -7.17 5.02
N THR A 128 13.74 -7.83 6.17
CA THR A 128 12.78 -8.74 6.78
C THR A 128 11.45 -8.05 7.07
N LEU A 129 11.49 -6.83 7.64
CA LEU A 129 10.26 -6.06 7.89
C LEU A 129 9.52 -5.72 6.59
N ARG A 130 10.26 -5.34 5.55
CA ARG A 130 9.68 -4.98 4.25
C ARG A 130 8.96 -6.15 3.62
N GLU A 131 9.64 -7.29 3.52
CA GLU A 131 9.12 -8.51 2.91
C GLU A 131 7.89 -9.02 3.68
N PHE A 132 7.99 -9.05 5.01
CA PHE A 132 6.88 -9.38 5.89
C PHE A 132 5.68 -8.46 5.65
N GLY A 133 5.89 -7.14 5.71
CA GLY A 133 4.81 -6.16 5.61
C GLY A 133 4.07 -6.23 4.27
N ILE A 134 4.80 -6.41 3.16
CA ILE A 134 4.19 -6.58 1.83
C ILE A 134 3.34 -7.85 1.79
N ALA A 135 3.90 -8.99 2.22
CA ALA A 135 3.20 -10.27 2.21
C ALA A 135 1.94 -10.21 3.09
N TRP A 136 2.06 -9.66 4.30
CA TRP A 136 0.97 -9.52 5.25
C TRP A 136 -0.19 -8.70 4.67
N VAL A 137 0.09 -7.54 4.06
CA VAL A 137 -0.96 -6.70 3.45
C VAL A 137 -1.65 -7.43 2.32
N HIS A 138 -0.90 -8.10 1.44
CA HIS A 138 -1.50 -8.85 0.34
C HIS A 138 -2.43 -9.96 0.84
N GLU A 139 -2.00 -10.73 1.84
CA GLU A 139 -2.82 -11.77 2.45
C GLU A 139 -4.06 -11.18 3.14
N HIS A 140 -3.88 -10.08 3.88
CA HIS A 140 -4.97 -9.41 4.59
C HIS A 140 -6.02 -8.89 3.61
N LEU A 141 -5.60 -8.19 2.56
CA LEU A 141 -6.51 -7.66 1.54
C LEU A 141 -7.19 -8.78 0.75
N ALA A 142 -6.49 -9.90 0.48
CA ALA A 142 -7.04 -11.06 -0.24
C ALA A 142 -8.33 -11.60 0.40
N ARG A 143 -8.50 -11.45 1.73
CA ARG A 143 -9.71 -11.89 2.45
C ARG A 143 -10.96 -11.07 2.11
N PHE A 144 -10.77 -9.84 1.64
CA PHE A 144 -11.85 -8.92 1.29
C PHE A 144 -12.11 -8.88 -0.22
N ILE A 145 -11.33 -9.63 -0.99
CA ILE A 145 -11.56 -9.83 -2.41
C ILE A 145 -12.70 -10.85 -2.55
N PRO A 146 -13.87 -10.48 -3.13
CA PRO A 146 -14.91 -11.44 -3.43
C PRO A 146 -14.31 -12.51 -4.34
N GLN A 147 -14.23 -13.75 -3.86
CA GLN A 147 -13.81 -14.86 -4.71
C GLN A 147 -14.84 -15.01 -5.81
N ARG A 148 -14.47 -14.60 -7.03
CA ARG A 148 -15.35 -14.69 -8.19
C ARG A 148 -15.39 -16.14 -8.67
N GLY A 149 -16.39 -16.89 -8.19
CA GLY A 149 -16.85 -18.16 -8.75
C GLY A 149 -15.93 -19.37 -8.52
N LYS A 150 -16.18 -20.10 -7.44
CA LYS A 150 -16.25 -21.57 -7.53
C LYS A 150 -17.73 -21.92 -7.67
N GLU A 151 -18.21 -22.00 -8.89
CA GLU A 151 -19.46 -22.70 -9.20
C GLU A 151 -19.05 -23.87 -10.08
N GLU A 152 -19.14 -25.07 -9.49
CA GLU A 152 -19.27 -26.34 -10.23
C GLU A 152 -20.59 -26.36 -11.01
#